data_AF-A0A7X6CEF9-F1
#
_entry.id   AF-A0A7X6CEF9-F1
#
_cell.length_a   1.000
_cell.length_b   1.000
_cell.length_c   1.000
_cell.angle_alpha   90.00
_cell.angle_beta   90.00
_cell.angle_gamma   90.00
#
_symmetry.space_group_name_H-M   'P 1'
#
loop_
_entity.id
_entity.type
_entity.pdbx_description
1 polymer ?
#
loop_
_entity_poly.entity_id
_entity_poly.type
_entity_poly.pdbx_seq_one_letter_code
_entity_poly.pdbx_strand_id
1 'polypeptide(L)' 'MQALTFKSDCAIAELFYQVSHSGNLTRNDSYGLRALCESALTEDDRDAVNRLLHAIRRGWVRISD' A
#
# COMPACT_ATOMS: atom_id res chain seq x y z
N MET A 1 -15.16 6.45 7.72
CA MET A 1 -14.59 5.10 7.86
C MET A 1 -15.15 4.21 6.75
N GLN A 2 -14.48 4.13 5.61
CA GLN A 2 -14.80 3.12 4.60
C GLN A 2 -13.77 2.00 4.73
N ALA A 3 -14.25 0.79 5.02
CA ALA A 3 -13.44 -0.40 4.98
C ALA A 3 -13.09 -0.70 3.52
N LEU A 4 -11.84 -0.49 3.15
CA LEU A 4 -11.30 -0.95 1.86
C LEU A 4 -11.28 -2.48 1.90
N THR A 5 -12.37 -3.08 1.44
CA THR A 5 -12.44 -4.50 1.09
C THR A 5 -11.54 -4.70 -0.13
N PHE A 6 -10.33 -5.19 0.10
CA PHE A 6 -9.37 -5.53 -0.95
C PHE A 6 -9.90 -6.70 -1.77
N LYS A 7 -10.50 -6.41 -2.93
CA LYS A 7 -10.92 -7.42 -3.88
C LYS A 7 -10.45 -7.03 -5.29
N SER A 8 -9.64 -7.93 -5.86
CA SER A 8 -9.17 -7.99 -7.25
C SER A 8 -8.06 -7.01 -7.64
N ASP A 9 -7.13 -7.48 -8.47
CA ASP A 9 -5.83 -6.94 -8.93
C ASP A 9 -5.69 -5.40 -9.07
N CYS A 10 -6.79 -4.67 -9.30
CA CYS A 10 -6.77 -3.20 -9.29
C CYS A 10 -6.54 -2.57 -7.91
N ALA A 11 -6.66 -3.32 -6.81
CA ALA A 11 -6.64 -2.74 -5.46
C ALA A 11 -5.25 -2.25 -5.03
N ILE A 12 -4.16 -2.96 -5.38
CA ILE A 12 -2.80 -2.56 -5.03
C ILE A 12 -2.32 -1.40 -5.92
N ALA A 13 -2.66 -1.45 -7.21
CA ALA A 13 -2.36 -0.36 -8.14
C ALA A 13 -3.05 0.95 -7.73
N GLU A 14 -4.32 0.89 -7.32
CA GLU A 14 -5.04 2.07 -6.83
C GLU A 14 -4.45 2.59 -5.52
N LEU A 15 -4.14 1.71 -4.57
CA LEU A 15 -3.44 2.11 -3.33
C LEU A 15 -2.10 2.79 -3.65
N PHE A 16 -1.33 2.20 -4.57
CA PHE A 16 -0.06 2.76 -5.02
C PHE A 16 -0.24 4.17 -5.57
N TYR A 17 -1.24 4.37 -6.43
CA TYR A 17 -1.55 5.68 -7.01
C TYR A 17 -1.93 6.70 -5.91
N GLN A 18 -2.87 6.35 -5.04
CA GLN A 18 -3.34 7.23 -3.96
C GLN A 18 -2.21 7.64 -3.01
N VAL A 19 -1.36 6.69 -2.60
CA VAL A 19 -0.25 6.95 -1.69
C VAL A 19 0.87 7.74 -2.36
N SER A 20 1.18 7.43 -3.62
CA SER A 20 2.18 8.17 -4.39
C SER A 20 1.76 9.61 -4.65
N HIS A 21 0.46 9.84 -4.87
CA HIS A 21 -0.07 11.18 -5.11
C HIS A 21 -0.20 11.99 -3.81
N SER A 22 -0.72 11.38 -2.74
CA SER A 22 -0.98 12.08 -1.48
C SER A 22 0.24 12.17 -0.56
N GLY A 23 1.24 11.29 -0.72
CA GLY A 23 2.35 11.13 0.22
C GLY A 23 1.92 10.66 1.62
N ASN A 24 0.68 10.20 1.76
CA ASN A 24 0.10 9.80 3.03
C ASN A 24 -0.50 8.41 2.94
N LEU A 25 -0.41 7.68 4.04
CA LEU A 25 -0.95 6.34 4.20
C LEU A 25 -1.70 6.29 5.53
N THR A 26 -2.90 5.74 5.57
CA THR A 26 -3.59 5.57 6.87
C THR A 26 -2.91 4.45 7.66
N ARG A 27 -3.08 4.47 8.99
CA ARG A 27 -2.62 3.36 9.83
C ARG A 27 -3.25 2.03 9.41
N ASN A 28 -4.51 2.03 8.96
CA ASN A 28 -5.19 0.83 8.47
C ASN A 28 -4.53 0.29 7.20
N ASP A 29 -4.21 1.17 6.23
CA ASP A 29 -3.52 0.77 5.00
C ASP A 29 -2.12 0.22 5.30
N SER A 30 -1.42 0.76 6.31
CA SER A 30 -0.13 0.21 6.74
C SER A 30 -0.23 -1.22 7.28
N TYR A 31 -1.32 -1.57 7.97
CA TYR A 31 -1.54 -2.94 8.41
C TYR A 31 -1.85 -3.85 7.23
N GLY A 32 -2.69 -3.40 6.29
CA GLY A 32 -2.95 -4.10 5.04
C GLY A 32 -1.66 -4.38 4.27
N LEU A 33 -0.80 -3.37 4.11
CA LEU A 33 0.49 -3.50 3.41
C LEU A 33 1.43 -4.51 4.07
N ARG A 34 1.45 -4.58 5.40
CA ARG A 34 2.22 -5.62 6.12
C ARG A 34 1.66 -7.01 5.89
N ALA A 35 0.34 -7.19 5.90
CA ALA A 35 -0.29 -8.48 5.61
C ALA A 35 -0.02 -8.94 4.17
N LEU A 36 0.06 -8.00 3.22
CA LEU A 36 0.41 -8.29 1.82
C LEU A 36 1.85 -8.82 1.67
N CYS A 37 2.76 -8.50 2.59
CA CYS A 37 4.13 -9.03 2.56
C CYS A 37 4.18 -10.56 2.79
N GLU A 38 3.18 -11.11 3.47
CA GLU A 38 3.05 -12.53 3.76
C GLU A 38 2.17 -13.27 2.73
N SER A 39 1.59 -12.53 1.78
CA SER A 39 0.67 -13.06 0.77
C SER A 39 1.39 -13.47 -0.51
N ALA A 40 0.85 -14.45 -1.23
CA ALA A 40 1.29 -14.76 -2.59
C ALA A 40 0.74 -13.69 -3.55
N LEU A 41 1.63 -12.81 -4.02
CA LEU A 41 1.32 -11.74 -4.96
C LEU A 41 1.83 -12.05 -6.36
N THR A 42 1.23 -11.43 -7.37
CA THR A 42 1.84 -11.34 -8.70
C THR A 42 3.15 -10.55 -8.62
N GLU A 43 3.99 -10.66 -9.65
CA GLU A 43 5.26 -9.91 -9.70
C GLU A 43 5.02 -8.40 -9.67
N ASP A 44 4.04 -7.91 -10.45
CA ASP A 44 3.67 -6.50 -10.52
C ASP A 44 3.17 -5.96 -9.17
N ASP A 45 2.30 -6.72 -8.50
CA ASP A 45 1.80 -6.34 -7.17
C ASP A 45 2.90 -6.32 -6.13
N ARG A 46 3.81 -7.31 -6.18
CA ARG A 46 4.95 -7.39 -5.28
C ARG A 46 5.88 -6.20 -5.47
N ASP A 47 6.14 -5.81 -6.71
CA ASP A 47 6.94 -4.64 -7.05
C ASP A 47 6.28 -3.34 -6.57
N ALA A 48 4.97 -3.19 -6.74
CA ALA A 48 4.22 -2.04 -6.22
C ALA A 48 4.32 -1.95 -4.69
N VAL A 49 4.12 -3.07 -3.98
CA VAL A 49 4.26 -3.15 -2.52
C VAL A 49 5.68 -2.81 -2.07
N ASN A 50 6.70 -3.38 -2.72
CA ASN A 50 8.11 -3.09 -2.40
C ASN A 50 8.45 -1.60 -2.57
N ARG A 51 7.95 -0.95 -3.63
CA ARG A 51 8.14 0.48 -3.86
C ARG A 51 7.47 1.32 -2.77
N LEU A 52 6.27 0.96 -2.33
CA LEU A 52 5.59 1.63 -1.21
C LEU A 52 6.38 1.48 0.09
N LEU A 53 6.83 0.28 0.43
CA LEU A 53 7.67 0.04 1.61
C LEU A 53 8.96 0.85 1.55
N HIS A 54 9.59 0.95 0.38
CA HIS A 54 10.76 1.80 0.18
C HIS A 54 10.44 3.28 0.44
N ALA A 55 9.35 3.79 -0.14
CA ALA A 55 8.94 5.19 0.03
C ALA A 55 8.63 5.52 1.51
N ILE A 56 7.97 4.62 2.23
CA ILE A 56 7.74 4.74 3.68
C ILE A 56 9.07 4.77 4.43
N ARG A 57 9.98 3.83 4.14
CA ARG A 57 11.29 3.74 4.83
C ARG A 57 12.17 4.97 4.59
N ARG A 58 12.01 5.63 3.43
CA ARG A 58 12.71 6.89 3.09
C ARG A 58 12.04 8.13 3.68
N GLY A 59 10.87 7.99 4.29
CA GLY A 59 10.09 9.11 4.82
C GLY A 59 9.38 9.93 3.75
N TRP A 60 9.26 9.41 2.52
CA TRP A 60 8.50 10.05 1.44
C TRP A 60 6.99 9.90 1.62
N VAL A 61 6.58 8.79 2.26
CA VAL A 61 5.21 8.52 2.65
C VAL A 61 5.13 8.62 4.16
N ARG A 62 4.19 9.42 4.66
CA ARG A 62 3.90 9.52 6.10
C ARG A 62 2.72 8.63 6.46
N ILE A 63 2.83 7.97 7.60
CA ILE A 63 1.71 7.22 8.17
C ILE A 63 0.94 8.17 9.08
N SER A 64 -0.32 8.40 8.72
CA SER A 64 -1.26 9.28 9.44
C SER A 64 -2.43 8.46 9.98
N ASP A 65 -3.12 8.98 11.00
CA ASP A 65 -4.29 8.34 11.61
C ASP A 65 -5.54 8.50 10.74
#